data_AF-I2Q0J4-F1
#
_entry.id   AF-I2Q0J4-F1
#
_cell.length_a   1.000
_cell.length_b   1.000
_cell.length_c   1.000
_cell.angle_alpha   90.00
_cell.angle_beta   90.00
_cell.angle_gamma   90.00
#
_symmetry.space_group_name_H-M   'P 1'
#
loop_
_entity.id
_entity.type
_entity.pdbx_description
1 polymer ?
#
loop_
_entity_poly.entity_id
_entity_poly.type
_entity_poly.pdbx_seq_one_letter_code
_entity_poly.pdbx_strand_id
1 'polypeptide(L)' 'MSNFTEAELPVSIDHEQMVTLGDGTTIRFETNGEAKDLYVGDAFTPTIQLFPGNDFCVESGGCTFKVVAEFEDVVTVSKA' A
#
# COMPACT_ATOMS: atom_id res chain seq x y z
N MET A 1 9.30 8.10 -9.62
CA MET A 1 8.20 7.19 -9.29
C MET A 1 8.46 5.85 -9.95
N SER A 2 8.96 4.89 -9.17
CA SER A 2 8.99 3.49 -9.58
C SER A 2 7.59 2.90 -9.31
N ASN A 3 7.05 2.16 -10.27
CA ASN A 3 5.77 1.48 -10.13
C ASN A 3 6.04 -0.03 -10.14
N PHE A 4 5.68 -0.71 -9.05
CA PHE A 4 5.71 -2.16 -8.96
C PHE A 4 4.38 -2.74 -9.40
N THR A 5 4.37 -4.02 -9.72
CA THR A 5 3.20 -4.78 -10.15
C THR A 5 2.88 -5.89 -9.16
N GLU A 6 1.66 -6.42 -9.22
CA GLU A 6 1.24 -7.58 -8.41
C GLU A 6 2.20 -8.78 -8.52
N ALA A 7 2.88 -8.96 -9.66
CA ALA A 7 3.81 -10.06 -9.88
C ALA A 7 5.10 -9.96 -9.05
N GLU A 8 5.40 -8.78 -8.49
CA GLU A 8 6.59 -8.50 -7.70
C GLU A 8 6.33 -8.62 -6.19
N LEU A 9 5.10 -8.94 -5.78
CA LEU A 9 4.76 -9.13 -4.38
C LEU A 9 5.46 -10.37 -3.79
N PRO A 10 5.96 -10.30 -2.53
CA PRO A 10 5.88 -9.16 -1.62
C PRO A 10 6.93 -8.08 -1.91
N VAL A 11 6.55 -6.82 -1.77
CA VAL A 11 7.44 -5.66 -1.99
C VAL A 11 7.21 -4.59 -0.94
N SER A 12 8.29 -3.95 -0.50
CA SER A 12 8.22 -2.73 0.32
C SER A 12 8.40 -1.51 -0.60
N ILE A 13 7.48 -0.56 -0.49
CA ILE A 13 7.48 0.69 -1.26
C ILE A 13 7.71 1.88 -0.33
N ASP A 14 8.41 2.90 -0.81
CA ASP A 14 8.49 4.23 -0.17
C ASP A 14 7.35 5.16 -0.62
N HIS A 15 7.26 6.36 -0.05
CA HIS A 15 6.16 7.32 -0.31
C HIS A 15 6.19 7.95 -1.73
N GLU A 16 7.23 7.69 -2.52
CA GLU A 16 7.32 8.10 -3.93
C GLU A 16 7.04 6.93 -4.90
N GLN A 17 6.66 5.78 -4.37
CA GLN A 17 6.42 4.54 -5.08
C GLN A 17 4.98 4.05 -4.90
N MET A 18 4.57 3.13 -5.77
CA MET A 18 3.26 2.50 -5.70
C MET A 18 3.30 1.07 -6.24
N VAL A 19 2.28 0.28 -5.89
CA VAL A 19 1.98 -1.02 -6.48
C VAL A 19 0.72 -0.89 -7.32
N THR A 20 0.73 -1.43 -8.55
CA THR A 20 -0.47 -1.63 -9.37
C THR A 20 -0.87 -3.11 -9.35
N LEU A 21 -2.09 -3.39 -8.88
CA LEU A 21 -2.69 -4.73 -8.80
C LEU A 21 -3.23 -5.19 -10.17
N GLY A 22 -3.57 -6.47 -10.29
CA GLY A 22 -3.96 -7.09 -11.55
C GLY A 22 -5.21 -6.50 -12.21
N ASP A 23 -6.11 -5.87 -11.45
CA ASP A 23 -7.30 -5.18 -11.96
C ASP A 23 -7.08 -3.67 -12.23
N GLY A 24 -5.85 -3.17 -12.03
CA GLY A 24 -5.49 -1.76 -12.17
C GLY A 24 -5.61 -0.93 -10.89
N THR A 25 -6.10 -1.51 -9.78
CA THR A 25 -6.12 -0.84 -8.47
C THR A 25 -4.69 -0.51 -8.03
N THR A 26 -4.45 0.71 -7.59
CA THR A 26 -3.14 1.13 -7.07
C THR A 26 -3.12 1.13 -5.56
N ILE A 27 -1.96 0.87 -4.96
CA ILE A 27 -1.68 1.04 -3.55
C ILE A 27 -0.48 1.98 -3.44
N ARG A 28 -0.68 3.12 -2.79
CA ARG A 28 0.37 4.10 -2.47
C ARG A 28 0.13 4.66 -1.08
N PHE A 29 1.11 5.31 -0.49
CA PHE A 29 0.93 6.01 0.78
C PHE A 29 1.63 7.36 0.77
N GLU A 30 1.22 8.21 1.69
CA GLU A 30 1.93 9.43 2.05
C GLU A 30 2.27 9.38 3.54
N THR A 31 3.36 10.03 3.91
CA THR A 31 3.84 10.04 5.30
C THR A 31 3.27 11.24 6.05
N ASN A 32 2.65 10.97 7.20
CA ASN A 32 2.04 11.97 8.07
C ASN A 32 2.55 11.80 9.50
N GLY A 33 3.68 12.45 9.79
CA GLY A 33 4.43 12.20 11.02
C GLY A 33 4.98 10.77 11.02
N GLU A 34 4.58 9.97 12.02
CA GLU A 34 4.93 8.54 12.09
C GLU A 34 3.92 7.63 11.38
N ALA A 35 2.75 8.17 11.04
CA ALA A 35 1.69 7.41 10.40
C ALA A 35 1.84 7.42 8.88
N LYS A 36 1.23 6.41 8.26
CA LYS A 36 1.18 6.21 6.81
C LYS A 36 -0.27 6.32 6.36
N ASP A 37 -0.55 7.38 5.62
CA ASP A 37 -1.86 7.63 5.01
C ASP A 37 -1.94 6.82 3.71
N LEU A 38 -2.65 5.69 3.77
CA LEU A 38 -2.75 4.73 2.67
C LEU A 38 -3.87 5.16 1.71
N TYR A 39 -3.59 5.15 0.41
CA TYR A 39 -4.54 5.42 -0.66
C TYR A 39 -4.67 4.19 -1.55
N VAL A 40 -5.91 3.77 -1.78
CA VAL A 40 -6.25 2.65 -2.67
C VAL A 40 -7.02 3.15 -3.89
N GLY A 41 -6.58 2.77 -5.08
CA GLY A 41 -7.20 3.16 -6.35
C GLY A 41 -7.06 4.66 -6.64
N ASP A 42 -8.16 5.29 -7.04
CA ASP A 42 -8.24 6.72 -7.38
C ASP A 42 -8.65 7.61 -6.21
N ALA A 43 -8.54 7.11 -4.97
CA ALA A 43 -8.93 7.83 -3.77
C ALA A 43 -8.18 9.18 -3.64
N PHE A 44 -8.96 10.25 -3.48
CA PHE A 44 -8.44 11.62 -3.27
C PHE A 44 -8.11 11.92 -1.80
N THR A 45 -8.70 11.16 -0.88
CA THR A 45 -8.40 11.21 0.56
C THR A 45 -7.86 9.86 1.02
N PRO A 46 -7.07 9.80 2.12
CA PRO A 46 -6.57 8.54 2.64
C PRO A 46 -7.72 7.56 2.87
N THR A 47 -7.57 6.34 2.36
CA THR A 47 -8.49 5.23 2.63
C THR A 47 -8.42 4.84 4.10
N ILE A 48 -7.21 4.87 4.67
CA ILE A 48 -6.94 4.60 6.09
C ILE A 48 -5.61 5.23 6.49
N GLN A 49 -5.47 5.57 7.77
CA GLN A 49 -4.21 5.95 8.39
C GLN A 49 -3.68 4.77 9.23
N LEU A 50 -2.45 4.34 8.97
CA LEU A 50 -1.80 3.24 9.68
C LEU A 50 -0.60 3.74 10.48
N PHE A 51 -0.52 3.31 11.75
CA PHE A 51 0.69 3.46 12.55
C PHE A 51 1.62 2.26 12.32
N PRO A 52 2.94 2.40 12.55
CA PRO A 52 3.89 1.30 12.46
C PRO A 52 3.44 0.05 13.22
N GLY A 53 3.57 -1.11 12.59
CA GLY A 53 3.15 -2.41 13.11
C GLY A 53 1.67 -2.76 12.88
N ASN A 54 0.86 -1.83 12.37
CA ASN A 54 -0.53 -2.11 11.99
C ASN A 54 -0.64 -2.49 10.51
N ASP A 55 -1.72 -3.19 10.19
CA ASP A 55 -2.01 -3.65 8.84
C ASP A 55 -3.43 -3.34 8.37
N PHE A 56 -3.61 -3.39 7.06
CA PHE A 56 -4.89 -3.21 6.37
C PHE A 56 -5.00 -4.17 5.21
N CYS A 57 -6.18 -4.77 5.01
CA CYS A 57 -6.46 -5.64 3.89
C CYS A 57 -7.20 -4.89 2.77
N VAL A 58 -6.72 -5.04 1.55
CA VAL A 58 -7.32 -4.50 0.32
C VAL A 58 -7.92 -5.67 -0.47
N GLU A 59 -9.21 -5.57 -0.77
CA GLU A 59 -9.92 -6.50 -1.66
C GLU A 59 -9.90 -5.95 -3.09
N SER A 60 -9.29 -6.66 -4.03
CA SER A 60 -9.13 -6.22 -5.42
C SER A 60 -8.99 -7.42 -6.35
N GLY A 61 -9.66 -7.40 -7.50
CA GLY A 61 -9.60 -8.49 -8.49
C GLY A 61 -10.05 -9.87 -7.98
N GLY A 62 -10.81 -9.95 -6.88
CA GLY A 62 -11.16 -11.21 -6.22
C GLY A 62 -10.06 -11.82 -5.35
N CYS A 63 -8.99 -11.07 -5.08
CA CYS A 63 -7.90 -11.42 -4.18
C CYS A 63 -7.88 -10.47 -2.97
N THR A 64 -7.33 -10.95 -1.86
CA THR A 64 -7.04 -10.14 -0.67
C THR A 64 -5.53 -9.84 -0.61
N PHE A 65 -5.19 -8.57 -0.45
CA PHE A 65 -3.82 -8.10 -0.30
C PHE A 65 -3.63 -7.48 1.07
N LYS A 66 -2.53 -7.81 1.74
CA LYS A 66 -2.17 -7.25 3.04
C LYS A 66 -1.15 -6.12 2.85
N VAL A 67 -1.44 -4.97 3.45
CA VAL A 67 -0.54 -3.82 3.54
C VAL A 67 -0.14 -3.63 4.99
N VAL A 68 1.16 -3.64 5.26
CA VAL A 68 1.73 -3.42 6.60
C VAL A 68 2.47 -2.09 6.62
N ALA A 69 2.15 -1.26 7.61
CA ALA A 69 2.93 -0.07 7.93
C ALA A 69 4.18 -0.47 8.71
N GLU A 70 5.36 -0.28 8.13
CA GLU A 70 6.62 -0.59 8.82
C GLU A 70 7.05 0.54 9.77
N PHE A 71 8.11 0.33 10.54
CA PHE A 71 8.71 1.40 11.37
C PHE A 71 9.49 2.39 10.51
N GLU A 72 10.17 1.91 9.48
CA GLU A 72 10.76 2.73 8.44
C GLU A 72 9.68 3.45 7.62
N ASP A 73 10.10 4.39 6.78
CA ASP A 73 9.20 5.15 5.92
C ASP A 73 8.77 4.37 4.67
N VAL A 74 8.23 3.17 4.89
CA VAL A 74 7.79 2.22 3.85
C VAL A 74 6.51 1.49 4.27
N VAL A 75 5.75 1.02 3.28
CA VAL A 75 4.73 -0.01 3.50
C VAL A 75 5.11 -1.28 2.76
N THR A 76 4.86 -2.44 3.37
CA THR A 76 5.03 -3.74 2.71
C THR A 76 3.68 -4.23 2.19
N VAL A 77 3.62 -4.52 0.89
CA VAL A 77 2.44 -5.09 0.23
C VAL A 77 2.70 -6.57 -0.06
N SER A 78 1.73 -7.43 0.25
CA SER A 78 1.81 -8.89 0.04
C SER A 78 0.43 -9.48 -0.25
N LYS A 79 0.36 -10.70 -0.80
CA LYS A 79 -0.89 -11.47 -0.84
C LYS A 79 -1.17 -12.01 0.56
N ALA A 80 -2.43 -11.92 1.01
CA ALA A 80 -2.87 -12.43 2.31
C ALA A 80 -2.87 -13.96 2.38
#